data_AF-A0A553EJU6-F1
#
_entry.id   AF-A0A553EJU6-F1
#
_cell.length_a   1.000
_cell.length_b   1.000
_cell.length_c   1.000
_cell.angle_alpha   90.00
_cell.angle_beta   90.00
_cell.angle_gamma   90.00
#
_symmetry.space_group_name_H-M   'P 1'
#
loop_
_entity.id
_entity.type
_entity.pdbx_description
1 polymer ?
#
loop_
_entity_poly.entity_id
_entity_poly.type
_entity_poly.pdbx_seq_one_letter_code
_entity_poly.pdbx_strand_id
1 'polypeptide(L)'
;MILGRDFIVTGRSVILCTNRITFGDECLLSWDLLIMDTDWHSVISTADSRILNPSKPINVGNHVWIGCRSVILKGVSISDNVVVAANSVISRNIDKEFVVVKDNGVLKKDVRWEY
;
A
#
# COMPACT_ATOMS: atom_id res chain seq x y z
N MET A 1 -7.20 -10.58 5.46
CA MET A 1 -5.90 -10.35 4.78
C MET A 1 -5.57 -11.57 3.94
N ILE A 2 -5.02 -11.37 2.74
CA ILE A 2 -4.52 -12.44 1.85
C ILE A 2 -3.08 -12.10 1.49
N LEU A 3 -2.18 -13.07 1.64
CA LEU A 3 -0.76 -12.95 1.32
C LEU A 3 -0.43 -13.95 0.21
N GLY A 4 0.20 -13.47 -0.86
CA GLY A 4 0.69 -14.34 -1.95
C GLY A 4 1.88 -15.20 -1.52
N ARG A 5 2.38 -15.97 -2.48
CA ARG A 5 3.60 -16.79 -2.33
C ARG A 5 4.82 -15.88 -2.19
N ASP A 6 5.83 -16.36 -1.47
CA ASP A 6 7.09 -15.65 -1.28
C ASP A 6 6.92 -14.21 -0.77
N PHE A 7 5.88 -13.99 0.04
CA PHE A 7 5.61 -12.72 0.72
C PHE A 7 6.57 -12.54 1.91
N ILE A 8 7.39 -11.51 1.87
CA ILE A 8 8.41 -11.24 2.88
C ILE A 8 8.09 -9.94 3.61
N VAL A 9 8.11 -9.96 4.95
CA VAL A 9 8.10 -8.76 5.78
C VAL A 9 9.31 -8.80 6.69
N THR A 10 10.20 -7.81 6.56
CA THR A 10 11.47 -7.82 7.29
C THR A 10 11.35 -7.51 8.78
N GLY A 11 10.48 -6.60 9.21
CA GLY A 11 10.17 -6.42 10.64
C GLY A 11 9.54 -5.09 11.05
N ARG A 12 9.00 -5.04 12.27
CA ARG A 12 8.43 -3.83 12.90
C ARG A 12 7.34 -3.10 12.08
N SER A 13 6.65 -3.82 11.20
CA SER A 13 5.56 -3.29 10.39
C SER A 13 4.20 -3.59 11.02
N VAL A 14 3.27 -2.65 10.90
CA VAL A 14 1.90 -2.75 11.42
C VAL A 14 0.93 -2.78 10.24
N ILE A 15 0.07 -3.80 10.21
CA ILE A 15 -0.98 -3.96 9.19
C ILE A 15 -2.34 -3.98 9.90
N LEU A 16 -3.16 -2.97 9.64
CA LEU A 16 -4.51 -2.81 10.18
C LEU A 16 -5.53 -3.16 9.08
N CYS A 17 -5.98 -4.41 9.09
CA CYS A 17 -6.88 -4.98 8.08
C CYS A 17 -8.28 -5.19 8.69
N THR A 18 -9.17 -4.23 8.50
CA THR A 18 -10.58 -4.28 8.96
C THR A 18 -11.56 -4.68 7.86
N ASN A 19 -11.26 -4.38 6.60
CA ASN A 19 -12.07 -4.73 5.43
C ASN A 19 -11.38 -5.84 4.63
N ARG A 20 -10.32 -5.49 3.90
CA ARG A 20 -9.55 -6.42 3.06
C ARG A 20 -8.25 -5.78 2.62
N ILE A 21 -7.15 -6.46 2.91
CA ILE A 21 -5.83 -6.16 2.36
C ILE A 21 -5.33 -7.42 1.66
N THR A 22 -4.96 -7.29 0.39
CA THR A 22 -4.39 -8.37 -0.42
C THR A 22 -3.04 -7.98 -0.97
N PHE A 23 -2.09 -8.90 -0.90
CA PHE A 23 -0.80 -8.80 -1.58
C PHE A 23 -0.68 -9.95 -2.58
N GLY A 24 -0.17 -9.66 -3.77
CA GLY A 24 0.23 -10.66 -4.75
C GLY A 24 1.45 -11.45 -4.32
N ASP A 25 1.98 -12.23 -5.26
CA ASP A 25 3.17 -13.04 -5.05
C ASP A 25 4.44 -12.17 -5.03
N GLU A 26 5.51 -12.68 -4.44
CA GLU A 26 6.87 -12.11 -4.49
C GLU A 26 6.97 -10.66 -3.98
N CYS A 27 6.09 -10.28 -3.04
CA CYS A 27 6.15 -8.94 -2.44
C CYS A 27 7.18 -8.88 -1.30
N LEU A 28 7.96 -7.80 -1.29
CA LEU A 28 8.91 -7.48 -0.23
C LEU A 28 8.46 -6.22 0.53
N LEU A 29 8.09 -6.40 1.79
CA LEU A 29 7.86 -5.32 2.72
C LEU A 29 9.10 -5.12 3.58
N SER A 30 9.69 -3.94 3.46
CA SER A 30 10.78 -3.49 4.35
C SER A 30 10.25 -3.26 5.78
N TRP A 31 11.04 -2.59 6.62
CA TRP A 31 10.71 -2.42 8.03
C TRP A 31 9.95 -1.12 8.32
N ASP A 32 9.34 -1.06 9.50
CA ASP A 32 8.63 0.13 10.02
C ASP A 32 7.47 0.60 9.15
N LEU A 33 6.77 -0.30 8.46
CA LEU A 33 5.64 0.08 7.61
C LEU A 33 4.35 0.27 8.42
N LEU A 34 3.47 1.14 7.94
CA LEU A 34 2.07 1.20 8.38
C LEU A 34 1.15 1.00 7.18
N ILE A 35 0.34 -0.05 7.20
CA ILE A 35 -0.62 -0.36 6.13
C ILE A 35 -2.01 -0.44 6.77
N MET A 36 -2.94 0.42 6.36
CA MET A 36 -4.24 0.52 7.02
C MET A 36 -5.38 0.76 6.04
N ASP A 37 -6.34 -0.18 6.02
CA ASP A 37 -7.55 -0.10 5.18
C ASP A 37 -8.72 0.67 5.85
N THR A 38 -8.42 1.34 6.97
CA THR A 38 -9.35 2.10 7.81
C THR A 38 -8.67 3.31 8.44
N ASP A 39 -9.47 4.30 8.83
CA ASP A 39 -9.02 5.43 9.65
C ASP A 39 -9.34 5.24 11.15
N TRP A 40 -9.95 4.10 11.53
CA TRP A 40 -10.53 3.80 12.85
C TRP A 40 -11.66 4.70 13.33
N HIS A 41 -11.60 5.99 13.02
CA HIS A 41 -12.59 6.99 13.41
C HIS A 41 -13.35 7.52 12.20
N SER A 42 -14.66 7.69 12.37
CA SER A 42 -15.52 8.22 11.32
C SER A 42 -15.40 9.74 11.20
N VAL A 43 -15.22 10.20 9.96
CA VAL A 43 -15.41 11.59 9.56
C VAL A 43 -16.84 11.73 9.09
N ILE A 44 -17.61 12.60 9.75
CA ILE A 44 -19.04 12.75 9.56
C ILE A 44 -19.33 14.06 8.83
N SER A 45 -20.16 13.99 7.79
CA SER A 45 -20.66 15.17 7.07
C SER A 45 -21.58 16.00 7.96
N THR A 46 -21.33 17.31 8.03
CA THR A 46 -22.16 18.24 8.82
C THR A 46 -23.49 18.56 8.14
N ALA A 47 -23.65 18.29 6.85
CA ALA A 47 -24.86 18.58 6.09
C ALA A 47 -25.95 17.51 6.24
N ASP A 48 -25.54 16.24 6.35
CA ASP A 48 -26.44 15.08 6.27
C ASP A 48 -26.04 13.91 7.20
N SER A 49 -25.08 14.11 8.11
CA SER A 49 -24.62 13.10 9.09
C SER A 49 -24.08 11.78 8.52
N ARG A 50 -23.79 11.71 7.20
CA ARG A 50 -23.21 10.49 6.60
C ARG A 50 -21.72 10.36 6.93
N ILE A 51 -21.25 9.12 7.03
CA ILE A 51 -19.82 8.80 7.15
C ILE A 51 -19.13 9.00 5.78
N LEU A 52 -18.05 9.76 5.76
CA LEU A 52 -17.32 10.15 4.54
C LEU A 52 -16.09 9.29 4.25
N ASN A 53 -15.60 8.57 5.25
CA ASN A 53 -14.35 7.81 5.17
C ASN A 53 -14.54 6.32 5.57
N PRO A 54 -15.52 5.60 4.99
CA PRO A 54 -15.63 4.17 5.24
C PRO A 54 -14.32 3.46 4.90
N SER A 55 -14.05 2.34 5.57
CA SER A 55 -12.92 1.46 5.23
C SER A 55 -12.98 1.06 3.76
N LYS A 56 -11.84 1.01 3.08
CA LYS A 56 -11.74 0.63 1.67
C LYS A 56 -10.59 -0.35 1.46
N PRO A 57 -10.78 -1.40 0.65
CA PRO A 57 -9.78 -2.44 0.48
C PRO A 57 -8.46 -1.88 -0.05
N ILE A 58 -7.36 -2.50 0.32
CA ILE A 58 -6.03 -2.25 -0.27
C ILE A 58 -5.65 -3.47 -1.10
N ASN A 59 -5.24 -3.26 -2.35
CA ASN A 59 -4.78 -4.32 -3.24
C ASN A 59 -3.35 -4.01 -3.70
N VAL A 60 -2.41 -4.89 -3.42
CA VAL A 60 -1.04 -4.81 -3.90
C VAL A 60 -0.81 -5.96 -4.87
N GLY A 61 -0.30 -5.63 -6.06
CA GLY A 61 0.01 -6.58 -7.13
C GLY A 61 1.18 -7.51 -6.80
N ASN A 62 1.68 -8.19 -7.82
CA ASN A 62 2.82 -9.11 -7.71
C ASN A 62 4.15 -8.36 -7.80
N HIS A 63 5.19 -8.91 -7.20
CA HIS A 63 6.55 -8.39 -7.29
C HIS A 63 6.64 -6.90 -6.91
N VAL A 64 6.01 -6.52 -5.79
CA VAL A 64 6.04 -5.15 -5.26
C VAL A 64 7.01 -5.06 -4.09
N TRP A 65 7.92 -4.07 -4.15
CA TRP A 65 8.79 -3.74 -3.03
C TRP A 65 8.32 -2.45 -2.35
N ILE A 66 7.95 -2.56 -1.07
CA ILE A 66 7.58 -1.42 -0.23
C ILE A 66 8.75 -1.03 0.67
N GLY A 67 9.41 0.08 0.35
CA GLY A 67 10.55 0.62 1.08
C GLY A 67 10.19 1.08 2.49
N CYS A 68 11.18 1.06 3.39
CA CYS A 68 10.97 1.22 4.83
C CYS A 68 10.29 2.53 5.23
N ARG A 69 9.59 2.51 6.38
CA ARG A 69 8.86 3.68 6.92
C ARG A 69 7.77 4.25 6.01
N SER A 70 7.29 3.46 5.06
CA SER A 70 6.20 3.89 4.19
C SER A 70 4.83 3.59 4.80
N VAL A 71 3.86 4.43 4.45
CA VAL A 71 2.46 4.33 4.82
C VAL A 71 1.63 4.03 3.58
N ILE A 72 0.79 3.00 3.64
CA ILE A 72 -0.18 2.66 2.58
C ILE A 72 -1.58 2.82 3.15
N LEU A 73 -2.38 3.70 2.53
CA LEU A 73 -3.71 4.06 3.03
C LEU A 73 -4.84 3.33 2.31
N LYS A 74 -6.01 3.31 2.95
CA LYS A 74 -7.22 2.65 2.48
C LYS A 74 -7.60 3.01 1.05
N GLY A 75 -8.09 2.02 0.31
CA GLY A 75 -8.59 2.19 -1.06
C GLY A 75 -7.51 2.22 -2.14
N VAL A 76 -6.23 2.11 -1.78
CA VAL A 76 -5.12 2.09 -2.73
C VAL A 76 -5.05 0.74 -3.45
N SER A 77 -4.88 0.79 -4.76
CA SER A 77 -4.38 -0.32 -5.57
C SER A 77 -2.98 0.00 -6.13
N ILE A 78 -2.04 -0.93 -6.00
CA ILE A 78 -0.66 -0.82 -6.52
C ILE A 78 -0.47 -1.92 -7.56
N SER A 79 -0.13 -1.55 -8.80
CA SER A 79 0.17 -2.50 -9.88
C SER A 79 1.43 -3.33 -9.61
N ASP A 80 1.60 -4.36 -10.44
CA ASP A 80 2.75 -5.27 -10.39
C ASP A 80 4.08 -4.53 -10.66
N ASN A 81 5.20 -5.10 -10.20
CA ASN A 81 6.55 -4.59 -10.49
C ASN A 81 6.78 -3.14 -10.03
N VAL A 82 6.10 -2.69 -8.97
CA VAL A 82 6.27 -1.35 -8.40
C VAL A 82 7.27 -1.38 -7.24
N VAL A 83 8.13 -0.36 -7.19
CA VAL A 83 8.94 -0.04 -6.01
C VAL A 83 8.39 1.23 -5.36
N VAL A 84 7.96 1.13 -4.12
CA VAL A 84 7.64 2.30 -3.28
C VAL A 84 8.91 2.72 -2.55
N ALA A 85 9.44 3.89 -2.87
CA ALA A 85 10.62 4.45 -2.22
C ALA A 85 10.37 4.64 -0.72
N ALA A 86 11.44 4.53 0.08
CA ALA A 86 11.36 4.68 1.53
C ALA A 86 10.69 6.01 1.95
N ASN A 87 10.06 5.97 3.12
CA ASN A 87 9.38 7.11 3.73
C ASN A 87 8.28 7.71 2.83
N SER A 88 7.54 6.86 2.09
CA SER A 88 6.42 7.26 1.23
C SER A 88 5.07 7.20 1.92
N VAL A 89 4.14 8.06 1.52
CA VAL A 89 2.71 7.94 1.82
C VAL A 89 1.95 7.70 0.52
N ILE A 90 1.45 6.48 0.34
CA ILE A 90 0.62 6.10 -0.80
C ILE A 90 -0.84 6.29 -0.41
N SER A 91 -1.48 7.28 -1.03
CA SER A 91 -2.87 7.68 -0.73
C SER A 91 -3.81 7.57 -1.94
N ARG A 92 -3.27 7.24 -3.11
CA ARG A 92 -3.98 7.01 -4.37
C ARG A 92 -3.39 5.81 -5.08
N ASN A 93 -4.10 5.30 -6.09
CA ASN A 93 -3.64 4.18 -6.88
C ASN A 93 -2.32 4.48 -7.60
N ILE A 94 -1.55 3.42 -7.84
CA ILE A 94 -0.37 3.41 -8.70
C ILE A 94 -0.69 2.42 -9.82
N ASP A 95 -1.23 2.92 -10.93
CA ASP A 95 -1.69 2.09 -12.04
C ASP A 95 -0.57 1.76 -13.06
N LYS A 96 0.68 2.12 -12.76
CA LYS A 96 1.84 1.90 -13.65
C LYS A 96 2.71 0.79 -13.09
N GLU A 97 3.18 -0.08 -13.96
CA GLU A 97 4.14 -1.15 -13.66
C GLU A 97 5.57 -0.71 -13.99
N PHE A 98 6.56 -1.43 -13.46
CA PHE A 98 8.00 -1.21 -13.72
C PHE A 98 8.45 0.22 -13.40
N VAL A 99 7.99 0.72 -12.25
CA VAL A 99 8.29 2.09 -11.79
C VAL A 99 8.78 2.11 -10.35
N VAL A 100 9.60 3.12 -10.04
CA VAL A 100 9.83 3.57 -8.67
C VAL A 100 8.94 4.78 -8.43
N VAL A 101 8.19 4.78 -7.33
CA VAL A 101 7.40 5.94 -6.88
C VAL A 101 7.90 6.46 -5.55
N LYS A 102 7.80 7.77 -5.33
CA LYS A 102 7.85 8.41 -4.01
C LYS A 102 6.50 9.06 -3.78
N ASP A 103 5.84 8.66 -2.70
CA ASP A 103 4.41 8.97 -2.51
C ASP A 103 3.66 8.51 -3.78
N ASN A 104 2.85 9.35 -4.40
CA ASN A 104 2.17 9.01 -5.66
C ASN A 104 2.89 9.50 -6.93
N GLY A 105 4.13 9.99 -6.83
CA GLY A 105 4.92 10.50 -7.95
C GLY A 105 5.90 9.47 -8.51
N VAL A 106 5.93 9.29 -9.84
CA VAL A 106 6.89 8.41 -10.50
C VAL A 106 8.27 9.07 -10.54
N LEU A 107 9.27 8.43 -9.93
CA LEU A 107 10.67 8.84 -9.94
C LEU A 107 11.45 8.24 -11.10
N LYS A 108 11.17 6.96 -11.40
CA LYS A 108 11.86 6.20 -12.44
C LYS A 108 10.87 5.26 -13.12
N LYS A 109 11.09 5.03 -14.41
CA LYS A 109 10.35 4.08 -15.26
C LYS A 109 11.31 3.07 -15.85
N ASP A 110 10.77 1.98 -16.37
CA ASP A 110 11.50 0.92 -17.05
C ASP A 110 12.53 0.27 -16.12
N VAL A 111 12.09 -0.02 -14.90
CA VAL A 111 12.92 -0.62 -13.84
C VAL A 111 12.31 -1.89 -13.28
N ARG A 112 13.18 -2.76 -12.79
CA ARG A 112 12.84 -3.94 -12.00
C ARG A 112 13.72 -3.97 -10.75
N TRP A 113 13.24 -4.60 -9.69
CA TRP A 113 14.02 -4.90 -8.50
C TRP A 113 14.22 -6.42 -8.39
N GLU A 114 15.33 -6.84 -7.79
CA GLU A 114 15.67 -8.24 -7.56
C GLU A 114 16.22 -8.39 -6.13
N TYR A 115 16.15 -9.62 -5.61
CA TYR A 115 16.60 -10.01 -4.27
C TYR A 115 18.07 -10.44 -4.29
#